data_AF-A0A2N6FMA7-F1
#
_entry.id   AF-A0A2N6FMA7-F1
#
_cell.length_a   1.000
_cell.length_b   1.000
_cell.length_c   1.000
_cell.angle_alpha   90.00
_cell.angle_beta   90.00
_cell.angle_gamma   90.00
#
_symmetry.space_group_name_H-M   'P 1'
#
loop_
_entity.id
_entity.type
_entity.pdbx_description
1 polymer ?
#
loop_
_entity_poly.entity_id
_entity_poly.type
_entity_poly.pdbx_seq_one_letter_code
_entity_poly.pdbx_strand_id
1 'polypeptide(L)'
;MRFVTRWLTIFCTLFFVACSLPPEKPITIDELMATKVFRVYKIEESPEDVLRVLNRDGEVIVAGERIIRGEKLPVYVKILATTKGMEVSDYER
;
A
#
# COMPACT_ATOMS: atom_id res chain seq x y z
N MET A 1 42.20 -1.34 13.67
CA MET A 1 41.18 -2.20 13.01
C MET A 1 39.82 -2.19 13.72
N ARG A 2 39.71 -2.34 15.06
CA ARG A 2 38.42 -2.36 15.79
C ARG A 2 37.53 -1.10 15.63
N PHE A 3 38.14 0.08 15.43
CA PHE A 3 37.39 1.33 15.21
C PHE A 3 36.69 1.37 13.85
N VAL A 4 37.36 0.89 12.80
CA VAL A 4 36.80 0.83 11.43
C VAL A 4 35.65 -0.17 11.37
N THR A 5 35.80 -1.32 12.02
CA THR A 5 34.73 -2.32 12.11
C THR A 5 33.50 -1.74 12.82
N ARG A 6 33.67 -1.00 13.92
CA ARG A 6 32.56 -0.40 14.68
C ARG A 6 31.81 0.69 13.90
N TRP A 7 32.53 1.51 13.15
CA TRP A 7 31.92 2.54 12.28
C TRP A 7 31.19 1.92 11.09
N LEU A 8 31.75 0.85 10.51
CA LEU A 8 31.12 0.10 9.43
C LEU A 8 29.80 -0.56 9.91
N THR A 9 29.77 -1.11 11.13
CA THR A 9 28.54 -1.71 11.69
C THR A 9 27.44 -0.65 11.89
N ILE A 10 27.79 0.53 12.43
CA ILE A 10 26.84 1.64 12.63
C ILE A 10 26.29 2.15 11.30
N PHE A 11 27.17 2.33 10.30
CA PHE A 11 26.78 2.75 8.96
C PHE A 11 25.85 1.73 8.31
N CYS A 12 26.13 0.43 8.46
CA CYS A 12 25.29 -0.64 7.91
C CYS A 12 23.90 -0.69 8.56
N THR A 13 23.79 -0.49 9.88
CA THR A 13 22.48 -0.43 10.57
C THR A 13 21.59 0.74 10.15
N LEU A 14 22.17 1.87 9.71
CA LEU A 14 21.41 3.02 9.24
C LEU A 14 20.71 2.79 7.89
N PHE A 15 21.19 1.85 7.06
CA PHE A 15 20.55 1.55 5.77
C PHE A 15 19.30 0.68 5.88
N PHE A 16 19.10 -0.05 6.99
CA PHE A 16 17.96 -0.95 7.16
C PHE A 16 16.68 -0.29 7.69
N VAL A 17 16.68 1.02 7.93
CA VAL A 17 15.49 1.76 8.42
C VAL A 17 14.53 2.13 7.27
N ALA A 18 14.88 1.84 6.01
CA ALA A 18 14.07 2.16 4.83
C ALA A 18 13.04 1.07 4.45
N CYS A 19 12.66 0.20 5.39
CA CYS A 19 11.56 -0.75 5.17
C CYS A 19 10.22 -0.03 5.28
N SER A 20 9.30 -0.37 4.37
CA SER A 20 7.96 0.23 4.20
C SER A 20 7.36 0.66 5.54
N LEU A 21 7.42 1.97 5.80
CA LEU A 21 6.88 2.49 7.04
C LEU A 21 5.35 2.53 6.93
N PRO A 22 4.64 2.13 8.01
CA PRO A 22 3.23 2.42 8.10
C PRO A 22 2.99 3.93 7.97
N PRO A 23 1.79 4.33 7.58
CA PRO A 23 1.48 5.75 7.43
C PRO A 23 1.65 6.50 8.76
N GLU A 24 2.07 7.77 8.68
CA GLU A 24 2.27 8.62 9.88
C GLU A 24 1.01 8.73 10.75
N LYS A 25 -0.15 8.66 10.10
CA LYS A 25 -1.46 8.59 10.75
C LYS A 25 -2.20 7.36 10.23
N PRO A 26 -2.81 6.56 11.12
CA PRO A 26 -3.67 5.47 10.68
C PRO A 26 -4.79 6.00 9.78
N ILE A 27 -4.96 5.36 8.63
CA ILE A 27 -6.06 5.58 7.71
C ILE A 27 -7.34 5.03 8.34
N THR A 28 -8.43 5.74 8.11
CA THR A 28 -9.78 5.36 8.54
C THR A 28 -10.57 4.69 7.42
N ILE A 29 -11.61 3.93 7.78
CA ILE A 29 -12.57 3.37 6.80
C ILE A 29 -13.16 4.48 5.93
N ASP A 30 -13.51 5.62 6.51
CA ASP A 30 -14.16 6.71 5.78
C ASP A 30 -13.25 7.30 4.70
N GLU A 31 -11.95 7.45 5.01
CA GLU A 31 -10.94 7.87 4.05
C GLU A 31 -10.79 6.83 2.93
N LEU A 32 -10.67 5.54 3.27
CA LEU A 32 -10.58 4.45 2.29
C LEU A 32 -11.79 4.46 1.34
N MET A 33 -12.99 4.62 1.87
CA MET A 33 -14.22 4.66 1.08
C MET A 33 -14.34 5.94 0.23
N ALA A 34 -13.76 7.06 0.69
CA ALA A 34 -13.73 8.31 -0.07
C ALA A 34 -12.95 8.18 -1.40
N THR A 35 -11.97 7.26 -1.48
CA THR A 35 -11.25 6.95 -2.73
C THR A 35 -12.14 6.34 -3.81
N LYS A 36 -13.31 5.79 -3.42
CA LYS A 36 -14.23 5.05 -4.28
C LYS A 36 -13.61 3.80 -4.92
N VAL A 37 -12.50 3.29 -4.38
CA VAL A 37 -11.79 2.14 -4.94
C VAL A 37 -12.69 0.89 -5.06
N PHE A 38 -13.47 0.59 -4.03
CA PHE A 38 -14.47 -0.51 -4.02
C PHE A 38 -15.71 -0.26 -4.90
N ARG A 39 -15.86 0.96 -5.42
CA ARG A 39 -16.92 1.30 -6.37
C ARG A 39 -16.43 1.21 -7.81
N VAL A 40 -15.16 1.56 -8.04
CA VAL A 40 -14.53 1.52 -9.36
C VAL A 40 -14.12 0.09 -9.73
N TYR A 41 -13.62 -0.64 -8.74
CA TYR A 41 -13.14 -2.02 -8.89
C TYR A 41 -13.99 -2.96 -8.06
N LYS A 42 -14.25 -4.13 -8.62
CA LYS A 42 -14.78 -5.25 -7.86
C LYS A 42 -13.61 -6.00 -7.25
N ILE A 43 -13.31 -5.69 -5.99
CA ILE A 43 -12.21 -6.25 -5.20
C ILE A 43 -12.74 -7.45 -4.42
N GLU A 44 -11.93 -8.51 -4.28
CA GLU A 44 -12.34 -9.75 -3.58
C GLU A 44 -12.22 -9.61 -2.06
N GLU A 45 -11.18 -8.90 -1.59
CA GLU A 45 -10.90 -8.64 -0.19
C GLU A 45 -11.88 -7.65 0.43
N SER A 46 -12.15 -7.80 1.73
CA SER A 46 -13.02 -6.88 2.45
C SER A 46 -12.35 -5.50 2.66
N PRO A 47 -13.10 -4.40 2.73
CA PRO A 47 -12.56 -3.08 3.08
C PRO A 47 -11.76 -3.09 4.38
N GLU A 48 -12.18 -3.89 5.37
CA GLU A 48 -11.50 -4.02 6.66
C GLU A 48 -10.15 -4.72 6.53
N ASP A 49 -10.07 -5.74 5.67
CA ASP A 49 -8.81 -6.44 5.39
C ASP A 49 -7.81 -5.53 4.68
N VAL A 50 -8.29 -4.81 3.66
CA VAL A 50 -7.49 -3.81 2.94
C VAL A 50 -6.99 -2.72 3.88
N LEU A 51 -7.87 -2.18 4.73
CA LEU A 51 -7.51 -1.14 5.70
C LEU A 51 -6.46 -1.64 6.69
N ARG A 52 -6.61 -2.86 7.19
CA ARG A 52 -5.67 -3.46 8.15
C ARG A 52 -4.27 -3.59 7.54
N VAL A 53 -4.16 -4.07 6.30
CA VAL A 53 -2.87 -4.19 5.61
C VAL A 53 -2.28 -2.82 5.32
N LEU A 54 -3.10 -1.89 4.82
CA LEU A 54 -2.67 -0.53 4.50
C LEU A 54 -2.10 0.21 5.72
N ASN A 55 -2.71 0.05 6.89
CA ASN A 55 -2.22 0.64 8.14
C ASN A 55 -0.98 -0.05 8.72
N ARG A 56 -0.73 -1.31 8.35
CA ARG A 56 0.46 -2.06 8.80
C ARG A 56 1.66 -1.80 7.90
N ASP A 57 1.44 -1.83 6.59
CA ASP A 57 2.50 -1.92 5.58
C ASP A 57 2.62 -0.64 4.74
N GLY A 58 1.67 0.29 4.83
CA GLY A 58 1.64 1.53 4.03
C GLY A 58 1.19 1.32 2.58
N GLU A 59 1.13 0.09 2.09
CA GLU A 59 0.65 -0.26 0.76
C GLU A 59 -0.07 -1.60 0.75
N VAL A 60 -0.94 -1.79 -0.23
CA VAL A 60 -1.60 -3.08 -0.49
C VAL A 60 -1.88 -3.22 -1.99
N ILE A 61 -1.68 -4.44 -2.50
CA ILE A 61 -2.03 -4.83 -3.86
C ILE A 61 -3.08 -5.92 -3.76
N VAL A 62 -4.24 -5.70 -4.37
CA VAL A 62 -5.38 -6.62 -4.35
C VAL A 62 -5.79 -7.00 -5.77
N ALA A 63 -6.36 -8.19 -5.92
CA ALA A 63 -6.94 -8.60 -7.19
C ALA A 63 -8.33 -7.97 -7.34
N GLY A 64 -8.68 -7.56 -8.56
CA GLY A 64 -10.03 -7.07 -8.83
C GLY A 64 -10.43 -7.14 -10.29
N GLU A 65 -11.69 -6.77 -10.54
CA GLU A 65 -12.24 -6.61 -11.88
C GLU A 65 -12.58 -5.14 -12.15
N ARG A 66 -12.17 -4.62 -13.30
CA ARG A 66 -12.60 -3.32 -13.83
C ARG A 66 -13.62 -3.55 -14.94
N ILE A 67 -14.76 -2.86 -14.89
CA ILE A 67 -15.79 -2.96 -15.94
C ILE A 67 -15.56 -1.83 -16.96
N ILE A 68 -15.14 -2.19 -18.17
CA ILE A 68 -14.99 -1.25 -19.29
C ILE A 68 -15.92 -1.70 -20.41
N ARG A 69 -16.86 -0.83 -20.82
CA ARG A 69 -17.80 -1.09 -21.92
C ARG A 69 -18.60 -2.40 -21.77
N GLY A 70 -18.82 -2.83 -20.52
CA GLY A 70 -19.54 -4.08 -20.20
C GLY A 70 -18.65 -5.32 -20.12
N GLU A 71 -17.38 -5.22 -20.46
CA GLU A 71 -16.41 -6.29 -20.31
C GLU A 71 -15.71 -6.23 -18.95
N LYS A 72 -15.47 -7.39 -18.35
CA LYS A 72 -14.73 -7.52 -17.10
C LYS A 72 -13.26 -7.75 -17.42
N LEU A 73 -12.41 -6.79 -17.06
CA LEU A 73 -10.97 -6.94 -17.17
C LEU A 73 -10.36 -7.24 -15.80
N PRO A 74 -9.61 -8.36 -15.66
CA PRO A 74 -8.89 -8.65 -14.44
C PRO A 74 -7.72 -7.66 -14.29
N VAL A 75 -7.59 -7.07 -13.10
CA VAL A 75 -6.55 -6.09 -12.79
C VAL A 75 -5.98 -6.36 -11.40
N TYR A 76 -4.75 -5.89 -11.18
CA TYR A 76 -4.21 -5.67 -9.85
C TYR A 76 -4.41 -4.20 -9.49
N VAL A 77 -5.04 -3.95 -8.35
CA VAL A 77 -5.26 -2.60 -7.81
C VAL A 77 -4.24 -2.37 -6.71
N LYS A 78 -3.37 -1.37 -6.89
CA LYS A 78 -2.43 -0.90 -5.87
C LYS A 78 -3.03 0.29 -5.14
N ILE A 79 -3.06 0.20 -3.82
CA ILE A 79 -3.47 1.29 -2.92
C ILE A 79 -2.25 1.65 -2.06
N LEU A 80 -1.86 2.92 -2.07
CA LEU A 80 -0.72 3.44 -1.35
C LEU A 80 -1.16 4.53 -0.38
N ALA A 81 -0.75 4.40 0.88
CA ALA A 81 -0.91 5.41 1.90
C ALA A 81 0.27 6.40 1.83
N THR A 82 0.00 7.64 1.44
CA THR A 82 1.00 8.70 1.35
C THR A 82 0.76 9.77 2.42
N THR A 83 1.75 10.63 2.64
CA THR A 83 1.60 11.81 3.52
C THR A 83 0.55 12.81 3.02
N LYS A 84 0.17 12.75 1.73
CA LYS A 84 -0.83 13.62 1.11
C LYS A 84 -2.24 13.00 1.02
N GLY A 85 -2.40 11.76 1.47
CA GLY A 85 -3.63 10.98 1.32
C GLY A 85 -3.36 9.63 0.67
N MET A 86 -4.35 9.05 -0.01
CA MET A 86 -4.20 7.78 -0.71
C MET A 86 -4.05 7.95 -2.22
N GLU A 87 -3.15 7.17 -2.80
CA GLU A 87 -3.02 7.00 -4.24
C GLU A 87 -3.51 5.60 -4.64
N VAL A 88 -4.28 5.54 -5.73
CA VAL A 88 -4.82 4.29 -6.27
C VAL A 88 -4.39 4.19 -7.73
N SER A 89 -3.73 3.09 -8.08
CA SER A 89 -3.39 2.74 -9.46
C SER A 89 -3.79 1.30 -9.77
N ASP A 90 -4.00 0.98 -11.05
CA ASP A 90 -4.29 -0.37 -11.48
C ASP A 90 -3.37 -0.80 -12.64
N TYR A 91 -3.14 -2.11 -12.71
CA TYR A 91 -2.32 -2.76 -13.74
C TYR A 91 -3.08 -3.97 -14.27
N GLU A 92 -2.97 -4.25 -15.58
CA GLU A 92 -3.53 -5.48 -16.15
C GLU A 92 -2.85 -6.71 -15.56
N ARG A 93 -3.64 -7.75 -15.31
CA ARG A 93 -3.20 -8.99 -14.69
C ARG A 93 -2.71 -10.02 -15.71
#